data_AF-A0A2T0TZ66-F1
#
_entry.id   AF-A0A2T0TZ66-F1
#
_cell.length_a   1.000
_cell.length_b   1.000
_cell.length_c   1.000
_cell.angle_alpha   90.00
_cell.angle_beta   90.00
_cell.angle_gamma   90.00
#
_symmetry.space_group_name_H-M   'P 1'
#
loop_
_entity.id
_entity.type
_entity.pdbx_description
1 polymer ?
#
loop_
_entity_poly.entity_id
_entity_poly.type
_entity_poly.pdbx_seq_one_letter_code
_entity_poly.pdbx_strand_id
1 'polypeptide(L)'
;MAKKSSQVFCRATLFSNSNKVMAKVDKKGIVRGKAGSVVYRGYRELNIIQGKPRKFEQTSASIQASTEFGLSSTTAAVIRQAFEPAYVHRDGEAVSRSTQLVYRGLRGSLTASSGQRDLHDADLNSIIGMDFNIKSRLSEVLQVSQRVERDEEGRLSVFMGVLNAKTDLRVPLSISKPVSKYRIRFSLIGFNFRKEYYEYLEVKDVEFRWQGKLEAQEIRFDTRPEADQLLMLSVSLLAYSETRMEEGYVLLNSKEFSPCSIIAAFHAEEPGEYPAGPVNMTLDEAQQLRGESICNMCYEGNRLLRDQERRNIKMPATTTTITTKQRPKVDENKVHFQPGKRVSFSSKA
;
A
#
# COMPACT_ATOMS: atom_id res chain seq x y z
N MET A 1 -9.23 -37.62 25.67
CA MET A 1 -8.16 -36.66 25.31
C MET A 1 -8.81 -35.54 24.50
N ALA A 2 -8.99 -34.37 25.12
CA ALA A 2 -9.86 -33.30 24.62
C ALA A 2 -9.14 -32.35 23.65
N LYS A 3 -9.77 -32.10 22.50
CA LYS A 3 -9.39 -31.11 21.48
C LYS A 3 -9.49 -29.70 22.06
N LYS A 4 -8.38 -28.93 22.04
CA LYS A 4 -8.40 -27.50 22.32
C LYS A 4 -8.70 -26.73 21.04
N SER A 5 -9.94 -26.26 20.95
CA SER A 5 -10.42 -25.26 20.00
C SER A 5 -9.88 -23.88 20.41
N SER A 6 -8.98 -23.31 19.61
CA SER A 6 -8.55 -21.92 19.74
C SER A 6 -9.56 -20.99 19.06
N GLN A 7 -10.64 -20.67 19.79
CA GLN A 7 -11.53 -19.55 19.44
C GLN A 7 -10.81 -18.24 19.78
N VAL A 8 -10.43 -17.49 18.76
CA VAL A 8 -10.00 -16.10 18.91
C VAL A 8 -11.26 -15.26 19.18
N PHE A 9 -11.50 -14.98 20.46
CA PHE A 9 -12.55 -14.07 20.90
C PHE A 9 -12.16 -12.63 20.52
N CYS A 10 -12.73 -12.11 19.43
CA CYS A 10 -12.78 -10.67 19.19
C CYS A 10 -13.65 -10.03 20.28
N ARG A 11 -13.01 -9.43 21.29
CA ARG A 11 -13.67 -8.58 22.27
C ARG A 11 -14.22 -7.34 21.58
N ALA A 12 -15.51 -7.35 21.25
CA ALA A 12 -16.25 -6.13 20.95
C ALA A 12 -16.39 -5.32 22.25
N THR A 13 -15.52 -4.34 22.44
CA THR A 13 -15.74 -3.28 23.44
C THR A 13 -16.91 -2.42 22.96
N LEU A 14 -18.07 -2.65 23.57
CA LEU A 14 -19.19 -1.70 23.54
C LEU A 14 -18.72 -0.40 24.19
N PHE A 15 -18.27 0.55 23.37
CA PHE A 15 -17.99 1.91 23.82
C PHE A 15 -19.33 2.58 24.13
N SER A 16 -19.59 2.82 25.41
CA SER A 16 -20.69 3.68 25.82
C SER A 16 -20.44 5.10 25.28
N ASN A 17 -21.40 5.63 24.53
CA ASN A 17 -21.33 6.93 23.88
C ASN A 17 -21.53 8.09 24.86
N SER A 18 -20.65 8.18 25.86
CA SER A 18 -20.58 9.29 26.81
C SER A 18 -19.14 9.78 26.98
N ASN A 19 -18.41 9.93 25.87
CA ASN A 19 -17.09 10.57 25.89
C ASN A 19 -17.24 12.07 26.15
N LYS A 20 -17.12 12.49 27.42
CA LYS A 20 -16.69 13.87 27.76
C LYS A 20 -15.26 14.03 27.25
N VAL A 21 -15.10 14.41 25.99
CA VAL A 21 -13.78 14.73 25.42
C VAL A 21 -13.30 16.05 26.01
N MET A 22 -12.50 15.97 27.07
CA MET A 22 -11.84 17.10 27.72
C MET A 22 -10.47 17.34 27.10
N ALA A 23 -10.06 18.60 26.97
CA ALA A 23 -8.69 18.94 26.65
C ALA A 23 -7.75 18.45 27.77
N LYS A 24 -6.61 17.85 27.39
CA LYS A 24 -5.58 17.36 28.30
C LYS A 24 -4.27 18.10 28.05
N VAL A 25 -3.52 18.36 29.10
CA VAL A 25 -2.18 18.93 29.02
C VAL A 25 -1.17 17.78 28.98
N ASP A 26 -0.31 17.75 27.97
CA ASP A 26 0.78 16.78 27.87
C ASP A 26 1.92 17.13 28.84
N LYS A 27 2.86 16.19 29.07
CA LYS A 27 4.05 16.37 29.93
C LYS A 27 4.91 17.59 29.54
N LYS A 28 4.78 18.07 28.30
CA LYS A 28 5.46 19.26 27.77
C LYS A 28 4.64 20.57 27.88
N GLY A 29 3.53 20.58 28.61
CA GLY A 29 2.65 21.75 28.75
C GLY A 29 1.76 22.05 27.53
N ILE A 30 1.76 21.18 26.52
CA ILE A 30 0.97 21.34 25.29
C ILE A 30 -0.46 20.86 25.52
N VAL A 31 -1.44 21.73 25.26
CA VAL A 31 -2.87 21.42 25.43
C VAL A 31 -3.37 20.74 24.16
N ARG A 32 -3.99 19.56 24.31
CA ARG A 32 -4.56 18.79 23.20
C ARG A 32 -5.99 18.40 23.49
N GLY A 33 -6.85 18.49 22.49
CA GLY A 33 -8.24 18.05 22.57
C GLY A 33 -9.21 19.22 22.52
N LYS A 34 -10.45 18.97 22.91
CA LYS A 34 -11.55 19.91 22.72
C LYS A 34 -11.94 20.54 24.05
N ALA A 35 -12.14 21.86 24.06
CA ALA A 35 -12.80 22.55 25.18
C ALA A 35 -13.83 23.55 24.61
N GLY A 36 -15.11 23.30 24.88
CA GLY A 36 -16.19 24.15 24.37
C GLY A 36 -16.24 24.25 22.84
N SER A 37 -16.15 25.50 22.35
CA SER A 37 -16.19 25.89 20.93
C SER A 37 -14.82 25.86 20.25
N VAL A 38 -13.75 25.51 20.95
CA VAL A 38 -12.38 25.50 20.42
C VAL A 38 -11.73 24.13 20.54
N VAL A 39 -10.80 23.87 19.63
CA VAL A 39 -9.94 22.69 19.58
C VAL A 39 -8.51 23.15 19.77
N TYR A 40 -7.85 22.59 20.78
CA TYR A 40 -6.44 22.79 21.06
C TYR A 40 -5.64 21.68 20.38
N ARG A 41 -4.62 22.06 19.61
CA ARG A 41 -3.65 21.12 19.05
C ARG A 41 -2.23 21.65 19.20
N GLY A 42 -1.32 20.75 19.51
CA GLY A 42 0.10 21.04 19.42
C GLY A 42 0.57 20.96 17.97
N TYR A 43 1.34 21.95 17.52
CA TYR A 43 2.09 21.88 16.27
C TYR A 43 3.50 22.36 16.54
N ARG A 44 4.47 21.44 16.46
CA ARG A 44 5.84 21.64 16.95
C ARG A 44 5.81 22.10 18.42
N GLU A 45 6.41 23.24 18.74
CA GLU A 45 6.45 23.83 20.09
C GLU A 45 5.32 24.83 20.35
N LEU A 46 4.37 24.98 19.42
CA LEU A 46 3.26 25.92 19.52
C LEU A 46 1.96 25.21 19.90
N ASN A 47 1.21 25.84 20.79
CA ASN A 47 -0.20 25.53 21.03
C ASN A 47 -1.07 26.33 20.06
N ILE A 48 -1.71 25.65 19.11
CA ILE A 48 -2.66 26.27 18.18
C ILE A 48 -4.07 26.09 18.74
N ILE A 49 -4.78 27.20 18.89
CA ILE A 49 -6.21 27.25 19.26
C ILE A 49 -7.00 27.50 17.98
N GLN A 50 -7.90 26.60 17.63
CA GLN A 50 -8.76 26.74 16.45
C GLN A 50 -10.22 26.66 16.86
N GLY A 51 -11.07 27.46 16.19
CA GLY A 51 -12.52 27.28 16.31
C GLY A 51 -12.91 25.86 15.89
N LYS A 52 -13.90 25.27 16.56
CA LYS A 52 -14.41 23.95 16.23
C LYS A 52 -14.83 23.93 14.75
N PRO A 53 -14.37 22.96 13.95
CA PRO A 53 -14.82 22.83 12.58
C PRO A 53 -16.35 22.74 12.55
N ARG A 54 -16.99 23.57 11.72
CA ARG A 54 -18.42 23.42 11.44
C ARG A 54 -18.61 22.11 10.67
N LYS A 55 -19.71 21.42 10.94
CA LYS A 55 -20.11 20.28 10.12
C LYS A 55 -20.62 20.86 8.80
N PHE A 56 -19.90 20.61 7.72
CA PHE A 56 -20.36 20.91 6.37
C PHE A 56 -20.78 19.60 5.72
N GLU A 57 -21.80 19.65 4.86
CA GLU A 57 -22.09 18.56 3.95
C GLU A 57 -20.91 18.40 3.00
N GLN A 58 -20.34 17.20 2.94
CA GLN A 58 -19.24 16.92 2.04
C GLN A 58 -19.76 16.90 0.60
N THR A 59 -19.03 17.53 -0.32
CA THR A 59 -19.33 17.42 -1.74
C THR A 59 -19.16 15.99 -2.22
N SER A 60 -19.86 15.60 -3.30
CA SER A 60 -19.69 14.29 -3.94
C SER A 60 -18.23 14.00 -4.27
N ALA A 61 -17.50 14.98 -4.81
CA ALA A 61 -16.08 14.88 -5.10
C ALA A 61 -15.23 14.63 -3.84
N SER A 62 -15.55 15.28 -2.71
CA SER A 62 -14.85 15.03 -1.44
C SER A 62 -15.10 13.62 -0.91
N ILE A 63 -16.34 13.12 -1.04
CA ILE A 63 -16.70 11.75 -0.64
C ILE A 63 -15.92 10.76 -1.50
N GLN A 64 -15.98 10.88 -2.83
CA GLN A 64 -15.26 10.03 -3.78
C GLN A 64 -13.76 9.99 -3.49
N ALA A 65 -13.13 11.16 -3.34
CA ALA A 65 -11.70 11.24 -3.02
C ALA A 65 -11.36 10.57 -1.68
N SER A 66 -12.22 10.72 -0.66
CA SER A 66 -12.02 10.07 0.63
C SER A 66 -12.15 8.55 0.56
N THR A 67 -13.09 8.04 -0.25
CA THR A 67 -13.27 6.61 -0.45
C THR A 67 -12.12 6.01 -1.24
N GLU A 68 -11.68 6.64 -2.35
CA GLU A 68 -10.53 6.19 -3.13
C GLU A 68 -9.25 6.16 -2.29
N PHE A 69 -9.05 7.16 -1.43
CA PHE A 69 -7.93 7.15 -0.49
C PHE A 69 -8.04 5.98 0.51
N GLY A 70 -9.22 5.76 1.09
CA GLY A 70 -9.48 4.62 1.98
C GLY A 70 -9.23 3.27 1.30
N LEU A 71 -9.68 3.13 0.06
CA LEU A 71 -9.46 1.96 -0.78
C LEU A 71 -7.98 1.73 -1.04
N SER A 72 -7.25 2.76 -1.47
CA SER A 72 -5.81 2.67 -1.72
C SER A 72 -5.02 2.30 -0.47
N SER A 73 -5.39 2.86 0.69
CA SER A 73 -4.72 2.63 1.97
C SER A 73 -4.91 1.20 2.48
N THR A 74 -6.13 0.68 2.41
CA THR A 74 -6.46 -0.70 2.81
C THR A 74 -5.84 -1.71 1.85
N THR A 75 -5.88 -1.45 0.55
CA THR A 75 -5.24 -2.28 -0.48
C THR A 75 -3.74 -2.35 -0.28
N ALA A 76 -3.08 -1.20 -0.09
CA ALA A 76 -1.65 -1.17 0.17
C ALA A 76 -1.28 -1.84 1.51
N ALA A 77 -2.18 -1.83 2.50
CA ALA A 77 -1.96 -2.57 3.76
C ALA A 77 -1.92 -4.08 3.53
N VAL A 78 -2.85 -4.61 2.75
CA VAL A 78 -2.88 -6.03 2.36
C VAL A 78 -1.62 -6.42 1.59
N ILE A 79 -1.21 -5.62 0.58
CA ILE A 79 0.03 -5.88 -0.19
C ILE A 79 1.23 -5.96 0.75
N ARG A 80 1.37 -5.00 1.68
CA ARG A 80 2.48 -5.02 2.64
C ARG A 80 2.43 -6.23 3.56
N GLN A 81 1.26 -6.58 4.07
CA GLN A 81 1.09 -7.75 4.93
C GLN A 81 1.48 -9.04 4.19
N ALA A 82 1.01 -9.21 2.96
CA ALA A 82 1.34 -10.37 2.14
C ALA A 82 2.86 -10.48 1.88
N PHE A 83 3.55 -9.36 1.63
CA PHE A 83 5.00 -9.34 1.42
C PHE A 83 5.84 -9.30 2.71
N GLU A 84 5.24 -9.34 3.90
CA GLU A 84 5.98 -9.34 5.17
C GLU A 84 7.00 -10.48 5.27
N PRO A 85 6.74 -11.71 4.82
CA PRO A 85 7.76 -12.76 4.79
C PRO A 85 8.92 -12.51 3.82
N ALA A 86 8.73 -11.64 2.82
CA ALA A 86 9.74 -11.32 1.81
C ALA A 86 10.70 -10.21 2.27
N TYR A 87 10.22 -9.21 3.03
CA TYR A 87 11.05 -8.18 3.64
C TYR A 87 11.38 -8.51 5.10
N VAL A 88 12.67 -8.61 5.44
CA VAL A 88 13.08 -8.82 6.85
C VAL A 88 12.82 -7.56 7.68
N HIS A 89 13.15 -6.40 7.10
CA HIS A 89 12.92 -5.10 7.69
C HIS A 89 12.34 -4.13 6.66
N ARG A 90 11.35 -3.34 7.12
CA ARG A 90 10.71 -2.29 6.33
C ARG A 90 10.90 -0.94 7.01
N ASP A 91 11.01 0.13 6.22
CA ASP A 91 11.01 1.48 6.77
C ASP A 91 9.57 1.96 7.10
N GLY A 92 9.46 2.96 7.97
CA GLY A 92 8.16 3.51 8.37
C GLY A 92 7.42 4.25 7.25
N GLU A 93 8.15 4.85 6.31
CA GLU A 93 7.60 5.63 5.20
C GLU A 93 7.07 4.74 4.06
N ALA A 94 7.46 3.48 4.01
CA ALA A 94 6.93 2.51 3.08
C ALA A 94 5.39 2.40 3.16
N VAL A 95 4.75 2.81 4.28
CA VAL A 95 3.28 2.88 4.38
C VAL A 95 2.76 3.92 3.42
N SER A 96 3.30 5.14 3.53
CA SER A 96 2.94 6.27 2.68
C SER A 96 3.27 5.98 1.22
N ARG A 97 4.49 5.46 0.95
CA ARG A 97 4.94 5.17 -0.41
C ARG A 97 4.04 4.17 -1.12
N SER A 98 3.78 3.01 -0.50
CA SER A 98 2.89 2.00 -1.10
C SER A 98 1.46 2.50 -1.28
N THR A 99 0.90 3.22 -0.31
CA THR A 99 -0.44 3.83 -0.47
C THR A 99 -0.47 4.82 -1.63
N GLN A 100 0.56 5.65 -1.82
CA GLN A 100 0.65 6.60 -2.94
C GLN A 100 0.75 5.89 -4.30
N LEU A 101 1.54 4.81 -4.40
CA LEU A 101 1.69 4.05 -5.63
C LEU A 101 0.39 3.34 -6.03
N VAL A 102 -0.30 2.72 -5.06
CA VAL A 102 -1.63 2.12 -5.27
C VAL A 102 -2.65 3.19 -5.64
N TYR A 103 -2.68 4.33 -4.94
CA TYR A 103 -3.58 5.43 -5.25
C TYR A 103 -3.35 5.98 -6.66
N ARG A 104 -2.09 6.10 -7.09
CA ARG A 104 -1.72 6.48 -8.46
C ARG A 104 -2.22 5.45 -9.47
N GLY A 105 -2.05 4.16 -9.21
CA GLY A 105 -2.54 3.08 -10.08
C GLY A 105 -4.05 3.11 -10.25
N LEU A 106 -4.79 3.25 -9.14
CA LEU A 106 -6.26 3.38 -9.17
C LEU A 106 -6.71 4.58 -10.00
N ARG A 107 -6.04 5.73 -9.85
CA ARG A 107 -6.34 6.93 -10.66
C ARG A 107 -5.97 6.77 -12.13
N GLY A 108 -4.92 6.00 -12.41
CA GLY A 108 -4.48 5.63 -13.77
C GLY A 108 -5.27 4.48 -14.40
N SER A 109 -6.26 3.93 -13.70
CA SER A 109 -7.11 2.83 -14.20
C SER A 109 -7.64 3.10 -15.61
N LEU A 110 -7.58 2.05 -16.43
CA LEU A 110 -7.90 2.10 -17.85
C LEU A 110 -9.37 1.76 -18.14
N THR A 111 -10.03 1.03 -17.23
CA THR A 111 -11.33 0.38 -17.48
C THR A 111 -12.49 0.97 -16.68
N ALA A 112 -12.25 1.42 -15.43
CA ALA A 112 -13.33 1.80 -14.52
C ALA A 112 -13.43 3.31 -14.28
N SER A 113 -14.64 3.80 -13.97
CA SER A 113 -14.91 5.22 -13.67
C SER A 113 -14.54 5.58 -12.21
N SER A 114 -14.22 6.85 -11.93
CA SER A 114 -13.79 7.26 -10.58
C SER A 114 -14.83 6.88 -9.52
N GLY A 115 -14.36 6.28 -8.42
CA GLY A 115 -15.21 5.77 -7.35
C GLY A 115 -15.83 4.39 -7.55
N GLN A 116 -15.55 3.70 -8.66
CA GLN A 116 -15.96 2.30 -8.91
C GLN A 116 -14.77 1.36 -9.17
N ARG A 117 -13.55 1.89 -9.13
CA ARG A 117 -12.34 1.17 -9.51
C ARG A 117 -11.76 0.47 -8.29
N ASP A 118 -11.27 -0.74 -8.47
CA ASP A 118 -10.43 -1.44 -7.50
C ASP A 118 -9.05 -1.74 -8.08
N LEU A 119 -8.24 -2.53 -7.37
CA LEU A 119 -6.90 -2.86 -7.83
C LEU A 119 -6.91 -3.71 -9.11
N HIS A 120 -7.97 -4.47 -9.39
CA HIS A 120 -8.06 -5.25 -10.63
C HIS A 120 -8.17 -4.36 -11.86
N ASP A 121 -8.73 -3.15 -11.70
CA ASP A 121 -8.87 -2.16 -12.76
C ASP A 121 -7.68 -1.17 -12.84
N ALA A 122 -6.79 -1.18 -11.85
CA ALA A 122 -5.75 -0.17 -11.67
C ALA A 122 -4.56 -0.36 -12.63
N ASP A 123 -3.86 0.71 -13.01
CA ASP A 123 -2.57 0.57 -13.70
C ASP A 123 -1.52 0.00 -12.74
N LEU A 124 -1.19 -1.28 -12.88
CA LEU A 124 -0.24 -1.98 -12.00
C LEU A 124 1.22 -1.53 -12.22
N ASN A 125 1.54 -0.87 -13.33
CA ASN A 125 2.89 -0.36 -13.58
C ASN A 125 3.32 0.67 -12.53
N SER A 126 2.37 1.34 -11.86
CA SER A 126 2.69 2.28 -10.79
C SER A 126 3.26 1.60 -9.54
N ILE A 127 3.05 0.30 -9.36
CA ILE A 127 3.49 -0.48 -8.19
C ILE A 127 4.84 -1.15 -8.45
N ILE A 128 5.19 -1.37 -9.72
CA ILE A 128 6.48 -1.94 -10.12
C ILE A 128 7.61 -0.99 -9.69
N GLY A 129 8.66 -1.57 -9.09
CA GLY A 129 9.78 -0.84 -8.50
C GLY A 129 9.51 -0.33 -7.08
N MET A 130 8.40 -0.71 -6.45
CA MET A 130 8.13 -0.34 -5.06
C MET A 130 9.12 -1.01 -4.10
N ASP A 131 10.06 -0.24 -3.57
CA ASP A 131 10.95 -0.71 -2.50
C ASP A 131 10.24 -0.73 -1.12
N PHE A 132 10.47 -1.76 -0.32
CA PHE A 132 10.00 -1.84 1.07
C PHE A 132 10.94 -1.11 2.05
N ASN A 133 12.20 -0.87 1.66
CA ASN A 133 13.16 -0.12 2.47
C ASN A 133 13.91 0.91 1.62
N ILE A 134 13.60 2.19 1.82
CA ILE A 134 14.20 3.28 1.03
C ILE A 134 15.70 3.47 1.29
N LYS A 135 16.20 3.02 2.45
CA LYS A 135 17.63 3.09 2.80
C LYS A 135 18.48 2.04 2.08
N SER A 136 17.84 1.02 1.53
CA SER A 136 18.48 -0.08 0.82
C SER A 136 17.60 -0.46 -0.37
N ARG A 137 17.49 0.45 -1.35
CA ARG A 137 16.68 0.18 -2.55
C ARG A 137 17.26 -1.01 -3.30
N LEU A 138 16.41 -1.88 -3.80
CA LEU A 138 16.87 -3.08 -4.50
C LEU A 138 17.70 -2.71 -5.73
N SER A 139 17.26 -1.72 -6.50
CA SER A 139 17.95 -1.25 -7.72
C SER A 139 19.31 -0.61 -7.47
N GLU A 140 19.54 -0.07 -6.26
CA GLU A 140 20.83 0.49 -5.86
C GLU A 140 21.79 -0.59 -5.37
N VAL A 141 21.24 -1.61 -4.70
CA VAL A 141 22.02 -2.69 -4.07
C VAL A 141 22.34 -3.82 -5.05
N LEU A 142 21.36 -4.25 -5.86
CA LEU A 142 21.46 -5.37 -6.78
C LEU A 142 21.42 -4.85 -8.22
N GLN A 143 22.59 -4.61 -8.80
CA GLN A 143 22.76 -4.00 -10.13
C GLN A 143 22.75 -5.05 -11.25
N VAL A 144 21.74 -5.92 -11.26
CA VAL A 144 21.61 -6.98 -12.26
C VAL A 144 20.32 -6.78 -13.05
N SER A 145 20.42 -6.96 -14.37
CA SER A 145 19.25 -6.93 -15.25
C SER A 145 18.34 -8.11 -14.94
N GLN A 146 17.08 -7.81 -14.66
CA GLN A 146 16.01 -8.78 -14.44
C GLN A 146 14.91 -8.50 -15.44
N ARG A 147 14.47 -9.53 -16.15
CA ARG A 147 13.28 -9.50 -17.01
C ARG A 147 12.31 -10.55 -16.52
N VAL A 148 11.05 -10.17 -16.38
CA VAL A 148 9.98 -11.08 -15.97
C VAL A 148 9.03 -11.24 -17.13
N GLU A 149 8.73 -12.47 -17.49
CA GLU A 149 7.78 -12.79 -18.56
C GLU A 149 6.72 -13.74 -18.01
N ARG A 150 5.52 -13.65 -18.60
CA ARG A 150 4.39 -14.52 -18.34
C ARG A 150 4.13 -15.35 -19.59
N ASP A 151 4.05 -16.67 -19.46
CA ASP A 151 3.74 -17.56 -20.57
C ASP A 151 2.23 -17.62 -20.88
N GLU A 152 1.86 -18.36 -21.92
CA GLU A 152 0.47 -18.52 -22.37
C GLU A 152 -0.40 -19.27 -21.35
N GLU A 153 0.20 -20.13 -20.52
CA GLU A 153 -0.51 -20.81 -19.43
C GLU A 153 -0.61 -19.97 -18.15
N GLY A 154 -0.07 -18.76 -18.17
CA GLY A 154 -0.12 -17.79 -17.07
C GLY A 154 1.00 -17.94 -16.04
N ARG A 155 1.95 -18.86 -16.23
CA ARG A 155 3.12 -19.07 -15.37
C ARG A 155 4.17 -17.99 -15.59
N LEU A 156 5.00 -17.77 -14.58
CA LEU A 156 6.03 -16.73 -14.61
C LEU A 156 7.43 -17.31 -14.76
N SER A 157 8.26 -16.60 -15.54
CA SER A 157 9.68 -16.87 -15.67
C SER A 157 10.47 -15.60 -15.45
N VAL A 158 11.53 -15.70 -14.65
CA VAL A 158 12.44 -14.59 -14.37
C VAL A 158 13.79 -14.89 -15.00
N PHE A 159 14.18 -14.05 -15.95
CA PHE A 159 15.48 -14.08 -16.58
C PHE A 159 16.42 -13.15 -15.82
N MET A 160 17.41 -13.75 -15.17
CA MET A 160 18.44 -13.02 -14.45
C MET A 160 19.73 -13.05 -15.25
N GLY A 161 20.30 -11.87 -15.49
CA GLY A 161 21.61 -11.74 -16.12
C GLY A 161 22.74 -12.33 -15.27
N VAL A 162 23.94 -12.36 -15.84
CA VAL A 162 25.17 -12.71 -15.10
C VAL A 162 25.33 -11.75 -13.92
N LEU A 163 25.65 -12.29 -12.74
CA LEU A 163 25.88 -11.52 -11.52
C LEU A 163 27.29 -11.78 -11.02
N ASN A 164 28.06 -10.71 -10.84
CA ASN A 164 29.34 -10.73 -10.13
C ASN A 164 29.19 -9.98 -8.81
N ALA A 165 29.24 -10.71 -7.71
CA ALA A 165 29.01 -10.17 -6.37
C ALA A 165 29.99 -9.04 -5.98
N LYS A 166 31.15 -8.94 -6.63
CA LYS A 166 32.14 -7.89 -6.34
C LYS A 166 31.80 -6.55 -6.98
N THR A 167 31.17 -6.56 -8.16
CA THR A 167 30.89 -5.34 -8.95
C THR A 167 29.42 -4.95 -8.88
N ASP A 168 28.52 -5.93 -8.85
CA ASP A 168 27.09 -5.73 -9.07
C ASP A 168 26.30 -5.67 -7.75
N LEU A 169 26.95 -5.99 -6.62
CA LEU A 169 26.38 -5.81 -5.29
C LEU A 169 26.99 -4.60 -4.57
N ARG A 170 26.14 -3.62 -4.26
CA ARG A 170 26.52 -2.46 -3.44
C ARG A 170 26.00 -2.65 -2.03
N VAL A 171 26.82 -3.29 -1.22
CA VAL A 171 26.50 -3.58 0.17
C VAL A 171 26.96 -2.40 1.04
N PRO A 172 26.07 -1.79 1.86
CA PRO A 172 26.46 -0.69 2.74
C PRO A 172 27.52 -1.11 3.75
N LEU A 173 28.40 -0.16 4.11
CA LEU A 173 29.39 -0.33 5.17
C LEU A 173 28.77 -0.55 6.56
N SER A 174 27.45 -0.36 6.71
CA SER A 174 26.73 -0.57 7.96
C SER A 174 26.55 -2.05 8.33
N ILE A 175 26.85 -2.99 7.43
CA ILE A 175 26.92 -4.40 7.80
C ILE A 175 28.17 -4.64 8.63
N SER A 176 27.98 -4.89 9.93
CA SER A 176 29.05 -4.99 10.92
C SER A 176 29.86 -6.29 10.86
N LYS A 177 29.34 -7.32 10.20
CA LYS A 177 29.98 -8.65 10.08
C LYS A 177 30.38 -8.93 8.64
N PRO A 178 31.47 -9.68 8.40
CA PRO A 178 31.83 -10.12 7.06
C PRO A 178 30.70 -10.97 6.48
N VAL A 179 30.29 -10.68 5.25
CA VAL A 179 29.30 -11.47 4.54
C VAL A 179 29.99 -12.70 3.96
N SER A 180 29.44 -13.89 4.22
CA SER A 180 29.91 -15.16 3.67
C SER A 180 29.09 -15.58 2.45
N LYS A 181 27.78 -15.31 2.47
CA LYS A 181 26.81 -15.81 1.50
C LYS A 181 25.68 -14.81 1.27
N TYR A 182 25.19 -14.78 0.05
CA TYR A 182 23.97 -14.09 -0.35
C TYR A 182 22.89 -15.08 -0.79
N ARG A 183 21.65 -14.68 -0.61
CA ARG A 183 20.47 -15.35 -1.15
C ARG A 183 19.55 -14.31 -1.77
N ILE A 184 19.29 -14.45 -3.07
CA ILE A 184 18.24 -13.71 -3.76
C ILE A 184 16.98 -14.57 -3.67
N ARG A 185 15.94 -14.02 -3.06
CA ARG A 185 14.65 -14.67 -2.89
C ARG A 185 13.63 -14.03 -3.80
N PHE A 186 12.99 -14.84 -4.64
CA PHE A 186 11.86 -14.47 -5.46
C PHE A 186 10.59 -15.00 -4.80
N SER A 187 9.64 -14.11 -4.48
CA SER A 187 8.37 -14.49 -3.85
C SER A 187 7.21 -14.08 -4.74
N LEU A 188 6.46 -15.06 -5.24
CA LEU A 188 5.30 -14.89 -6.09
C LEU A 188 4.02 -15.04 -5.27
N ILE A 189 3.17 -14.01 -5.32
CA ILE A 189 1.90 -13.96 -4.60
C ILE A 189 0.76 -13.65 -5.58
N GLY A 190 -0.31 -14.43 -5.50
CA GLY A 190 -1.58 -14.17 -6.18
C GLY A 190 -2.53 -13.41 -5.26
N PHE A 191 -3.16 -12.35 -5.74
CA PHE A 191 -4.11 -11.54 -4.99
C PHE A 191 -5.47 -11.51 -5.68
N ASN A 192 -6.53 -11.74 -4.91
CA ASN A 192 -7.88 -11.45 -5.36
C ASN A 192 -8.59 -10.55 -4.34
N PHE A 193 -8.61 -9.25 -4.63
CA PHE A 193 -9.24 -8.26 -3.76
C PHE A 193 -10.78 -8.34 -3.75
N ARG A 194 -11.39 -8.79 -4.85
CA ARG A 194 -12.85 -8.98 -4.97
C ARG A 194 -13.34 -10.17 -4.13
N LYS A 195 -12.53 -11.22 -4.04
CA LYS A 195 -12.77 -12.40 -3.17
C LYS A 195 -12.05 -12.33 -1.80
N GLU A 196 -11.39 -11.22 -1.49
CA GLU A 196 -10.74 -10.93 -0.19
C GLU A 196 -9.68 -11.94 0.28
N TYR A 197 -8.90 -12.53 -0.64
CA TYR A 197 -7.81 -13.44 -0.30
C TYR A 197 -6.54 -13.20 -1.12
N TYR A 198 -5.40 -13.57 -0.54
CA TYR A 198 -4.16 -13.76 -1.30
C TYR A 198 -3.59 -15.15 -1.05
N GLU A 199 -2.74 -15.60 -1.96
CA GLU A 199 -2.12 -16.91 -1.95
C GLU A 199 -0.62 -16.79 -2.19
N TYR A 200 0.17 -17.44 -1.34
CA TYR A 200 1.60 -17.65 -1.59
C TYR A 200 1.76 -18.77 -2.61
N LEU A 201 1.98 -18.41 -3.88
CA LEU A 201 2.07 -19.39 -4.95
C LEU A 201 3.38 -20.16 -4.85
N GLU A 202 4.51 -19.46 -4.86
CA GLU A 202 5.83 -20.08 -4.84
C GLU A 202 6.93 -19.12 -4.34
N VAL A 203 7.96 -19.70 -3.74
CA VAL A 203 9.19 -19.00 -3.36
C VAL A 203 10.38 -19.75 -3.95
N LYS A 204 11.25 -19.04 -4.68
CA LYS A 204 12.49 -19.58 -5.24
C LYS A 204 13.68 -18.80 -4.67
N ASP A 205 14.68 -19.53 -4.21
CA ASP A 205 15.89 -18.96 -3.64
C ASP A 205 17.09 -19.29 -4.55
N VAL A 206 17.88 -18.26 -4.89
CA VAL A 206 19.16 -18.40 -5.59
C VAL A 206 20.26 -17.97 -4.63
N GLU A 207 21.19 -18.88 -4.37
CA GLU A 207 22.25 -18.68 -3.39
C GLU A 207 23.64 -18.61 -4.04
N PHE A 208 24.49 -17.74 -3.51
CA PHE A 208 25.86 -17.59 -3.98
C PHE A 208 26.78 -17.06 -2.88
N ARG A 209 28.07 -17.38 -2.98
CA ARG A 209 29.07 -16.95 -2.01
C ARG A 209 29.47 -15.48 -2.19
N TRP A 210 30.00 -14.88 -1.13
CA TRP A 210 30.70 -13.60 -1.21
C TRP A 210 31.80 -13.65 -2.28
N GLN A 211 31.87 -12.62 -3.13
CA GLN A 211 32.72 -12.56 -4.33
C GLN A 211 32.49 -13.68 -5.37
N GLY A 212 31.41 -14.44 -5.23
CA GLY A 212 30.99 -15.43 -6.20
C GLY A 212 30.47 -14.80 -7.49
N LYS A 213 30.43 -15.62 -8.54
CA LYS A 213 29.75 -15.31 -9.79
C LYS A 213 28.56 -16.25 -9.95
N LEU A 214 27.45 -15.71 -10.42
CA LEU A 214 26.33 -16.49 -10.92
C LEU A 214 26.23 -16.29 -12.42
N GLU A 215 26.11 -17.40 -13.13
CA GLU A 215 25.80 -17.36 -14.55
C GLU A 215 24.35 -16.90 -14.78
N ALA A 216 24.09 -16.42 -15.99
CA ALA A 216 22.74 -16.09 -16.40
C ALA A 216 21.85 -17.34 -16.29
N GLN A 217 20.67 -17.17 -15.71
CA GLN A 217 19.76 -18.27 -15.48
C GLN A 217 18.30 -17.82 -15.55
N GLU A 218 17.46 -18.78 -15.86
CA GLU A 218 16.01 -18.64 -15.86
C GLU A 218 15.45 -19.30 -14.60
N ILE A 219 14.66 -18.55 -13.84
CA ILE A 219 13.94 -19.05 -12.68
C ILE A 219 12.47 -19.20 -13.07
N ARG A 220 12.03 -20.45 -13.20
CA ARG A 220 10.65 -20.79 -13.58
C ARG A 220 9.78 -21.03 -12.35
N PHE A 221 8.57 -20.51 -12.40
CA PHE A 221 7.49 -20.78 -11.45
C PHE A 221 6.53 -21.78 -12.10
N ASP A 222 6.37 -22.93 -11.45
CA ASP A 222 5.63 -24.07 -11.99
C ASP A 222 4.13 -24.00 -11.64
N THR A 223 3.79 -23.31 -10.54
CA THR A 223 2.44 -23.16 -10.05
C THR A 223 1.62 -22.31 -11.02
N ARG A 224 0.55 -22.90 -11.54
CA ARG A 224 -0.43 -22.19 -12.35
C ARG A 224 -1.30 -21.30 -11.44
N PRO A 225 -1.31 -19.97 -11.67
CA PRO A 225 -2.20 -19.07 -10.93
C PRO A 225 -3.65 -19.25 -11.38
N GLU A 226 -4.59 -18.91 -10.51
CA GLU A 226 -5.99 -18.82 -10.89
C GLU A 226 -6.21 -17.62 -11.84
N ALA A 227 -7.12 -17.77 -12.81
CA ALA A 227 -7.36 -16.76 -13.83
C ALA A 227 -7.82 -15.40 -13.25
N ASP A 228 -8.41 -15.42 -12.06
CA ASP A 228 -8.94 -14.25 -11.36
C ASP A 228 -7.95 -13.57 -10.39
N GLN A 229 -6.69 -14.03 -10.35
CA GLN A 229 -5.67 -13.49 -9.47
C GLN A 229 -4.80 -12.44 -10.18
N LEU A 230 -4.58 -11.32 -9.49
CA LEU A 230 -3.49 -10.40 -9.77
C LEU A 230 -2.19 -11.02 -9.27
N LEU A 231 -1.15 -11.02 -10.09
CA LEU A 231 0.14 -11.58 -9.70
C LEU A 231 1.09 -10.46 -9.32
N MET A 232 1.80 -10.60 -8.22
CA MET A 232 2.91 -9.72 -7.87
C MET A 232 4.13 -10.54 -7.48
N LEU A 233 5.27 -10.17 -8.06
CA LEU A 233 6.55 -10.80 -7.80
C LEU A 233 7.47 -9.81 -7.09
N SER A 234 7.96 -10.22 -5.92
CA SER A 234 9.01 -9.47 -5.22
C SER A 234 10.35 -10.19 -5.27
N VAL A 235 11.41 -9.38 -5.19
CA VAL A 235 12.77 -9.84 -4.99
C VAL A 235 13.31 -9.25 -3.70
N SER A 236 13.88 -10.09 -2.84
CA SER A 236 14.67 -9.66 -1.69
C SER A 236 16.08 -10.21 -1.73
N LEU A 237 17.03 -9.41 -1.25
CA LEU A 237 18.42 -9.84 -1.11
C LEU A 237 18.73 -10.00 0.38
N LEU A 238 19.15 -11.21 0.73
CA LEU A 238 19.46 -11.63 2.09
C LEU A 238 20.96 -11.91 2.19
N ALA A 239 21.59 -11.35 3.21
CA ALA A 239 23.02 -11.50 3.47
C ALA A 239 23.24 -12.34 4.73
N TYR A 240 24.22 -13.23 4.70
CA TYR A 240 24.51 -14.16 5.79
C TYR A 240 25.99 -14.14 6.16
N SER A 241 26.27 -14.24 7.46
CA SER A 241 27.60 -14.54 8.00
C SER A 241 27.61 -15.99 8.49
N GLU A 242 28.69 -16.70 8.20
CA GLU A 242 28.98 -17.97 8.84
C GLU A 242 29.39 -17.76 10.30
N THR A 243 28.99 -18.67 11.17
CA THR A 243 29.35 -18.65 12.60
C THR A 243 30.47 -19.66 12.84
N ARG A 244 31.49 -19.31 13.62
CA ARG A 244 32.66 -20.19 13.83
C ARG A 244 32.41 -21.36 14.79
N MET A 245 31.31 -21.34 15.53
CA MET A 245 31.05 -22.27 16.64
C MET A 245 29.96 -23.31 16.34
N GLU A 246 29.08 -23.04 15.38
CA GLU A 246 28.04 -23.94 14.90
C GLU A 246 28.04 -23.83 13.37
N GLU A 247 27.81 -24.93 12.64
CA GLU A 247 27.61 -24.94 11.17
C GLU A 247 26.31 -24.21 10.79
N GLY A 248 26.25 -22.91 11.10
CA GLY A 248 25.05 -22.10 11.10
C GLY A 248 25.31 -20.72 10.51
N TYR A 249 24.36 -20.26 9.72
CA TYR A 249 24.37 -18.93 9.12
C TYR A 249 23.51 -17.96 9.92
N VAL A 250 24.04 -16.78 10.20
CA VAL A 250 23.30 -15.68 10.83
C VAL A 250 22.91 -14.66 9.77
N LEU A 251 21.62 -14.33 9.74
CA LEU A 251 21.08 -13.28 8.87
C LEU A 251 21.63 -11.91 9.29
N LEU A 252 22.17 -11.17 8.33
CA LEU A 252 22.81 -9.87 8.53
C LEU A 252 21.91 -8.69 8.14
N ASN A 253 20.74 -8.95 7.55
CA ASN A 253 19.79 -7.91 7.21
C ASN A 253 19.41 -7.11 8.46
N SER A 254 19.37 -5.79 8.32
CA SER A 254 19.06 -4.83 9.38
C SER A 254 18.04 -3.81 8.90
N LYS A 255 17.67 -2.85 9.76
CA LYS A 255 16.81 -1.72 9.35
C LYS A 255 17.46 -0.85 8.27
N GLU A 256 18.78 -0.81 8.24
CA GLU A 256 19.59 -0.07 7.27
C GLU A 256 19.79 -0.86 5.98
N PHE A 257 19.90 -2.19 6.08
CA PHE A 257 20.11 -3.08 4.94
C PHE A 257 19.07 -4.20 4.90
N SER A 258 17.96 -3.96 4.20
CA SER A 258 16.95 -4.98 3.90
C SER A 258 16.31 -4.69 2.53
N PRO A 259 17.09 -4.84 1.45
CA PRO A 259 16.61 -4.63 0.09
C PRO A 259 15.51 -5.63 -0.28
N CYS A 260 14.34 -5.10 -0.62
CA CYS A 260 13.20 -5.85 -1.11
C CYS A 260 12.35 -4.92 -1.97
N SER A 261 11.98 -5.36 -3.17
CA SER A 261 11.17 -4.58 -4.11
C SER A 261 10.22 -5.46 -4.90
N ILE A 262 9.07 -4.90 -5.32
CA ILE A 262 8.17 -5.53 -6.27
C ILE A 262 8.73 -5.30 -7.68
N ILE A 263 9.13 -6.36 -8.38
CA ILE A 263 9.79 -6.24 -9.69
C ILE A 263 8.85 -6.47 -10.87
N ALA A 264 7.69 -7.11 -10.64
CA ALA A 264 6.67 -7.30 -11.65
C ALA A 264 5.28 -7.41 -11.01
N ALA A 265 4.28 -6.97 -11.75
CA ALA A 265 2.88 -7.12 -11.42
C ALA A 265 2.07 -7.40 -12.70
N PHE A 266 1.14 -8.34 -12.65
CA PHE A 266 0.30 -8.74 -13.78
C PHE A 266 -1.16 -8.72 -13.40
N HIS A 267 -2.00 -8.32 -14.35
CA HIS A 267 -3.45 -8.36 -14.21
C HIS A 267 -3.97 -9.80 -14.21
N ALA A 268 -5.09 -10.00 -13.54
CA ALA A 268 -5.91 -11.18 -13.70
C ALA A 268 -6.39 -11.28 -15.16
N GLU A 269 -6.43 -12.50 -15.69
CA GLU A 269 -7.01 -12.77 -17.00
C GLU A 269 -8.52 -12.56 -16.97
N GLU A 270 -9.16 -13.01 -15.89
CA GLU A 270 -10.59 -12.94 -15.66
C GLU A 270 -10.83 -12.40 -14.25
N PRO A 271 -10.80 -11.06 -14.04
CA PRO A 271 -10.79 -10.45 -12.70
C PRO A 271 -12.04 -10.72 -11.84
N GLY A 272 -13.01 -11.49 -12.35
CA GLY A 272 -14.26 -11.83 -11.66
C GLY A 272 -15.19 -10.65 -11.50
N GLU A 273 -16.37 -10.89 -10.92
CA GLU A 273 -17.37 -9.84 -10.68
C GLU A 273 -17.12 -9.09 -9.37
N TYR A 274 -17.64 -7.86 -9.27
CA TYR A 274 -17.62 -7.12 -8.01
C TYR A 274 -18.52 -7.78 -6.96
N PRO A 275 -18.09 -7.86 -5.70
CA PRO A 275 -18.86 -8.54 -4.67
C PRO A 275 -20.11 -7.75 -4.26
N ALA A 276 -21.29 -8.25 -4.64
CA ALA A 276 -22.59 -7.65 -4.29
C ALA A 276 -22.90 -7.67 -2.78
N GLY A 277 -22.31 -8.61 -2.04
CA GLY A 277 -22.53 -8.83 -0.60
C GLY A 277 -21.25 -9.17 0.14
N PRO A 278 -21.26 -9.19 1.49
CA PRO A 278 -20.10 -9.55 2.29
C PRO A 278 -19.44 -10.83 1.78
N VAL A 279 -18.12 -10.80 1.64
CA VAL A 279 -17.38 -11.94 1.10
C VAL A 279 -17.17 -12.94 2.22
N ASN A 280 -17.82 -14.10 2.10
CA ASN A 280 -17.47 -15.27 2.88
C ASN A 280 -16.60 -16.13 1.98
N MET A 281 -15.31 -16.23 2.29
CA MET A 281 -14.37 -17.01 1.48
C MET A 281 -14.79 -18.49 1.49
N THR A 282 -15.33 -18.96 0.38
CA THR A 282 -15.52 -20.39 0.10
C THR A 282 -14.35 -20.83 -0.78
N LEU A 283 -13.55 -21.77 -0.28
CA LEU A 283 -12.42 -22.31 -1.02
C LEU A 283 -12.92 -23.40 -1.98
N ASP A 284 -12.50 -23.32 -3.24
CA ASP A 284 -12.75 -24.37 -4.22
C ASP A 284 -11.90 -25.62 -3.92
N GLU A 285 -12.19 -26.77 -4.53
CA GLU A 285 -11.51 -28.04 -4.23
C GLU A 285 -9.97 -27.94 -4.40
N ALA A 286 -9.50 -27.27 -5.45
CA ALA A 286 -8.08 -27.01 -5.69
C ALA A 286 -7.44 -26.08 -4.65
N GLN A 287 -8.23 -25.19 -4.06
CA GLN A 287 -7.81 -24.26 -3.01
C GLN A 287 -7.83 -24.92 -1.63
N GLN A 288 -8.75 -25.86 -1.39
CA GLN A 288 -8.78 -26.65 -0.16
C GLN A 288 -7.54 -27.53 -0.02
N LEU A 289 -7.07 -28.11 -1.13
CA LEU A 289 -5.80 -28.85 -1.18
C LEU A 289 -4.58 -27.95 -0.89
N ARG A 290 -4.63 -26.69 -1.30
CA ARG A 290 -3.59 -25.67 -1.06
C ARG A 290 -3.85 -24.81 0.18
N GLY A 291 -4.84 -25.16 1.01
CA GLY A 291 -5.44 -24.23 1.98
C GLY A 291 -4.48 -23.56 2.96
N GLU A 292 -3.30 -24.14 3.22
CA GLU A 292 -2.25 -23.54 4.06
C GLU A 292 -1.57 -22.31 3.44
N SER A 293 -1.56 -22.17 2.11
CA SER A 293 -0.96 -21.01 1.41
C SER A 293 -1.93 -19.85 1.22
N ILE A 294 -3.23 -20.04 1.48
CA ILE A 294 -4.29 -19.06 1.26
C ILE A 294 -4.58 -18.30 2.54
N CYS A 295 -4.55 -16.97 2.44
CA CYS A 295 -4.75 -16.05 3.54
C CYS A 295 -5.93 -15.12 3.28
N ASN A 296 -6.84 -15.02 4.27
CA ASN A 296 -7.88 -13.99 4.25
C ASN A 296 -7.25 -12.61 4.47
N MET A 297 -7.63 -11.64 3.64
CA MET A 297 -7.07 -10.29 3.66
C MET A 297 -7.62 -9.39 4.77
N CYS A 298 -8.77 -9.72 5.37
CA CYS A 298 -9.57 -8.80 6.18
C CYS A 298 -9.74 -7.42 5.48
N TYR A 299 -10.04 -7.46 4.17
CA TYR A 299 -9.98 -6.31 3.29
C TYR A 299 -11.25 -5.45 3.36
N GLU A 300 -11.15 -4.24 3.91
CA GLU A 300 -12.30 -3.32 4.01
C GLU A 300 -12.68 -2.63 2.68
N GLY A 301 -11.88 -2.77 1.62
CA GLY A 301 -12.09 -2.05 0.36
C GLY A 301 -13.42 -2.37 -0.33
N ASN A 302 -13.83 -3.64 -0.34
CA ASN A 302 -15.13 -4.03 -0.92
C ASN A 302 -16.31 -3.42 -0.18
N ARG A 303 -16.21 -3.30 1.16
CA ARG A 303 -17.21 -2.59 1.95
C ARG A 303 -17.25 -1.10 1.58
N LEU A 304 -16.09 -0.46 1.42
CA LEU A 304 -16.00 0.95 1.02
C LEU A 304 -16.68 1.21 -0.34
N LEU A 305 -16.44 0.34 -1.33
CA LEU A 305 -17.06 0.42 -2.65
C LEU A 305 -18.58 0.27 -2.59
N ARG A 306 -19.09 -0.75 -1.87
CA ARG A 306 -20.54 -0.94 -1.67
C ARG A 306 -21.20 0.24 -0.96
N ASP A 307 -20.56 0.77 0.08
CA ASP A 307 -21.09 1.92 0.82
C ASP A 307 -21.13 3.18 -0.04
N GLN A 308 -20.18 3.35 -0.97
CA GLN A 308 -20.19 4.42 -1.95
C GLN A 308 -21.30 4.26 -2.98
N GLU A 309 -21.50 3.07 -3.53
CA GLU A 309 -22.58 2.78 -4.48
C GLU A 309 -23.95 3.06 -3.86
N ARG A 310 -24.19 2.59 -2.62
CA ARG A 310 -25.43 2.88 -1.87
C ARG A 310 -25.67 4.37 -1.66
N ARG A 311 -24.61 5.18 -1.48
CA ARG A 311 -24.73 6.63 -1.38
C ARG A 311 -25.08 7.26 -2.71
N ASN A 312 -24.48 6.79 -3.81
CA ASN A 312 -24.80 7.26 -5.15
C ASN A 312 -26.26 6.98 -5.53
N ILE A 313 -26.82 5.82 -5.16
CA ILE A 313 -28.24 5.48 -5.39
C ILE A 313 -29.18 6.38 -4.57
N LYS A 314 -28.78 6.76 -3.35
CA LYS A 314 -29.59 7.61 -2.46
C LYS A 314 -29.53 9.10 -2.79
N MET A 315 -28.56 9.54 -3.60
CA MET A 315 -28.53 10.90 -4.12
C MET A 315 -29.21 10.89 -5.50
N PRO A 316 -30.45 11.38 -5.65
CA PRO A 316 -31.01 11.55 -6.99
C PRO A 316 -30.07 12.45 -7.78
N ALA A 317 -29.86 12.10 -9.05
CA ALA A 317 -29.10 12.89 -9.99
C ALA A 317 -29.81 14.23 -10.19
N THR A 318 -29.54 15.19 -9.30
CA THR A 318 -29.87 16.59 -9.52
C THR A 318 -28.94 17.02 -10.64
N THR A 319 -29.42 16.83 -11.86
CA THR A 319 -28.88 17.44 -13.07
C THR A 319 -28.95 18.94 -12.79
N THR A 320 -27.84 19.51 -12.35
CA THR A 320 -27.69 20.96 -12.28
C THR A 320 -27.58 21.42 -13.72
N THR A 321 -28.73 21.58 -14.36
CA THR A 321 -28.87 22.40 -15.55
C THR A 321 -28.39 23.77 -15.12
N ILE A 322 -27.16 24.12 -15.51
CA ILE A 322 -26.67 25.49 -15.41
C ILE A 322 -27.51 26.29 -16.40
N THR A 323 -28.68 26.73 -15.95
CA THR A 323 -29.40 27.81 -16.60
C THR A 323 -28.54 29.06 -16.40
N THR A 324 -27.77 29.38 -17.42
CA THR A 324 -27.09 30.67 -17.57
C THR A 324 -28.16 31.75 -17.59
N LYS A 325 -28.56 32.24 -16.41
CA LYS A 325 -29.27 33.52 -16.31
C LYS A 325 -28.30 34.59 -16.77
N GLN A 326 -28.43 34.98 -18.02
CA GLN A 326 -27.82 36.18 -18.57
C GLN A 326 -28.18 37.35 -17.63
N ARG A 327 -27.16 37.95 -17.02
CA ARG A 327 -27.30 39.26 -16.38
C ARG A 327 -27.57 40.29 -17.48
N PRO A 328 -28.48 41.25 -17.25
CA PRO A 328 -28.65 42.36 -18.19
C PRO A 328 -27.34 43.16 -18.25
N LYS A 329 -26.92 43.48 -19.48
CA LYS A 329 -25.85 44.44 -19.75
C LYS A 329 -26.22 45.76 -19.09
N VAL A 330 -25.36 46.23 -18.18
CA VAL A 330 -25.34 47.61 -17.71
C VAL A 330 -23.97 48.17 -18.04
N ASP A 331 -24.00 49.39 -18.57
CA ASP A 331 -23.00 50.03 -19.39
C ASP A 331 -21.58 50.11 -18.83
N GLU A 332 -20.65 50.05 -19.77
CA GLU A 332 -19.24 50.40 -19.61
C GLU A 332 -19.11 51.85 -19.12
N ASN A 333 -18.59 52.03 -17.91
CA ASN A 333 -17.80 53.22 -17.60
C ASN A 333 -16.68 52.91 -16.61
N LYS A 334 -15.46 52.95 -17.18
CA LYS A 334 -14.13 53.13 -16.60
C LYS A 334 -14.04 53.27 -15.07
N VAL A 335 -13.39 52.32 -14.40
CA VAL A 335 -12.36 52.63 -13.38
C VAL A 335 -11.25 51.57 -13.41
N HIS A 336 -10.04 52.06 -13.63
CA HIS A 336 -8.77 51.34 -13.65
C HIS A 336 -8.40 50.88 -12.23
N PHE A 337 -8.32 49.58 -11.95
CA PHE A 337 -7.79 49.07 -10.68
C PHE A 337 -6.33 48.61 -10.85
N GLN A 338 -5.40 49.30 -10.21
CA GLN A 338 -4.00 48.87 -10.07
C GLN A 338 -3.85 47.94 -8.85
N PRO A 339 -3.08 46.84 -8.95
CA PRO A 339 -2.85 45.94 -7.83
C PRO A 339 -1.70 46.41 -6.95
N GLY A 340 -1.93 46.47 -5.63
CA GLY A 340 -0.86 46.50 -4.62
C GLY A 340 -0.89 47.69 -3.67
N LYS A 341 -1.57 47.52 -2.52
CA LYS A 341 -1.21 48.21 -1.27
C LYS A 341 -1.49 47.27 -0.08
N ARG A 342 -0.43 46.89 0.64
CA ARG A 342 -0.50 46.23 1.96
C ARG A 342 -1.19 47.16 2.95
N VAL A 343 -2.15 46.65 3.70
CA VAL A 343 -2.78 47.36 4.82
C VAL A 343 -1.95 47.08 6.07
N SER A 344 -1.30 48.11 6.61
CA SER A 344 -0.65 48.09 7.92
C SER A 344 -1.68 48.36 9.01
N PHE A 345 -1.77 47.49 10.02
CA PHE A 345 -2.54 47.76 11.23
C PHE A 345 -1.71 48.61 12.19
N SER A 346 -2.20 49.82 12.49
CA SER A 346 -1.66 50.69 13.53
C SER A 346 -2.10 50.18 14.90
N SER A 347 -1.12 49.93 15.77
CA SER A 347 -1.31 49.74 17.20
C SER A 347 -1.67 51.07 17.86
N LYS A 348 -2.77 51.11 18.61
CA LYS A 348 -2.98 52.12 19.65
C LYS A 348 -2.95 51.45 21.02
N ALA A 349 -2.35 52.19 21.93
CA ALA A 349 -1.86 51.84 23.26
C ALA A 349 -2.93 51.29 24.22
#